data_AF-A0A925ZDC2-F1
#
_entry.id   AF-A0A925ZDC2-F1
#
_cell.length_a   1.000
_cell.length_b   1.000
_cell.length_c   1.000
_cell.angle_alpha   90.00
_cell.angle_beta   90.00
_cell.angle_gamma   90.00
#
_symmetry.space_group_name_H-M   'P 1'
#
loop_
_entity.id
_entity.type
_entity.pdbx_description
1 polymer ?
#
loop_
_entity_poly.entity_id
_entity_poly.type
_entity_poly.pdbx_seq_one_letter_code
_entity_poly.pdbx_strand_id
1 'polypeptide(L)'
;ALGAIASLDKAGYKDAKQIPVFGVDAIPDALSLIQSGKMAGTVLNDAVNQGKATLDLALNVANGKAPTDGTAWKLDENKAVRVPYLAITKENIQVGLDAYK
;
A
#
# COMPACT_ATOMS: atom_id res chain seq x y z
N ALA A 1 -2.69 -11.72 -4.15
CA ALA A 1 -1.47 -11.91 -4.96
C ALA A 1 -0.64 -13.13 -4.50
N LEU A 2 -0.16 -13.16 -3.24
CA LEU A 2 0.77 -14.20 -2.75
C LEU A 2 0.29 -15.64 -3.00
N GLY A 3 -0.96 -15.97 -2.65
CA GLY A 3 -1.53 -17.31 -2.88
C GLY A 3 -1.64 -17.70 -4.36
N ALA A 4 -1.83 -16.72 -5.25
CA ALA A 4 -1.84 -16.97 -6.68
C ALA A 4 -0.44 -17.33 -7.20
N ILE A 5 0.59 -16.59 -6.78
CA ILE A 5 2.00 -16.88 -7.12
C ILE A 5 2.38 -18.28 -6.60
N ALA A 6 2.04 -18.62 -5.35
CA ALA A 6 2.29 -19.95 -4.80
C ALA A 6 1.62 -21.08 -5.61
N SER A 7 0.39 -20.84 -6.09
CA SER A 7 -0.35 -21.81 -6.90
C SER A 7 0.23 -21.96 -8.31
N LEU A 8 0.66 -20.85 -8.92
CA LEU A 8 1.33 -20.83 -10.21
C LEU A 8 2.68 -21.55 -10.16
N ASP A 9 3.48 -21.29 -9.13
CA ASP A 9 4.76 -21.98 -8.88
C ASP A 9 4.53 -23.49 -8.77
N LYS A 10 3.53 -23.93 -7.99
CA LYS A 10 3.16 -25.35 -7.83
C LYS A 10 2.66 -25.99 -9.14
N ALA A 11 1.99 -25.23 -9.99
CA ALA A 11 1.52 -25.67 -11.30
C ALA A 11 2.62 -25.62 -12.39
N GLY A 12 3.85 -25.20 -12.06
CA GLY A 12 4.98 -25.17 -12.98
C GLY A 12 5.06 -23.93 -13.87
N TYR A 13 4.31 -22.87 -13.57
CA TYR A 13 4.37 -21.58 -14.27
C TYR A 13 5.50 -20.70 -13.72
N LYS A 14 6.74 -21.13 -13.96
CA LYS A 14 7.99 -20.44 -13.57
C LYS A 14 8.77 -19.93 -14.80
N ASP A 15 9.66 -18.96 -14.57
CA ASP A 15 10.60 -18.43 -15.56
C ASP A 15 9.92 -17.98 -16.87
N ALA A 16 10.22 -18.62 -18.00
CA ALA A 16 9.68 -18.29 -19.33
C ALA A 16 8.16 -18.54 -19.50
N LYS A 17 7.50 -19.16 -18.51
CA LYS A 17 6.04 -19.38 -18.48
C LYS A 17 5.36 -18.58 -17.35
N GLN A 18 5.83 -17.35 -17.10
CA GLN A 18 5.23 -16.52 -16.06
C GLN A 18 3.88 -15.93 -16.48
N ILE A 19 2.87 -16.14 -15.63
CA ILE A 19 1.62 -15.37 -15.65
C ILE A 19 1.86 -14.11 -14.80
N PRO A 20 1.65 -12.89 -15.34
CA PRO A 20 1.86 -11.67 -14.58
C PRO A 20 0.86 -11.58 -13.43
N VAL A 21 1.37 -11.37 -12.20
CA VAL A 21 0.56 -11.18 -11.01
C VAL A 21 0.73 -9.76 -10.49
N PHE A 22 -0.41 -9.11 -10.22
CA PHE A 22 -0.48 -7.81 -9.56
C PHE A 22 -1.18 -7.93 -8.19
N GLY A 23 -0.98 -6.94 -7.32
CA GLY A 23 -1.58 -6.89 -5.99
C GLY A 23 -1.79 -5.48 -5.47
N VAL A 24 -2.19 -5.40 -4.21
CA VAL A 24 -2.42 -4.16 -3.46
C VAL A 24 -1.69 -4.29 -2.12
N ASP A 25 -1.48 -3.15 -1.47
CA ASP A 25 -0.89 -2.91 -0.14
C ASP A 25 0.62 -2.72 -0.10
N ALA A 26 1.36 -3.18 -1.11
CA ALA A 26 2.83 -3.11 -1.12
C ALA A 26 3.52 -3.66 0.15
N ILE A 27 2.91 -4.67 0.80
CA ILE A 27 3.50 -5.34 1.96
C ILE A 27 4.92 -5.88 1.68
N PRO A 28 5.78 -6.05 2.69
CA PRO A 28 7.18 -6.46 2.48
C PRO A 28 7.34 -7.72 1.61
N ASP A 29 6.47 -8.71 1.79
CA ASP A 29 6.45 -9.93 0.97
C ASP A 29 6.18 -9.63 -0.52
N ALA A 30 5.27 -8.70 -0.82
CA ALA A 30 4.99 -8.30 -2.20
C ALA A 30 6.19 -7.56 -2.81
N LEU A 31 6.86 -6.69 -2.05
CA LEU A 31 8.05 -5.98 -2.51
C LEU A 31 9.19 -6.95 -2.83
N SER A 32 9.43 -7.95 -1.98
CA SER A 32 10.41 -9.02 -2.22
C SER A 32 10.08 -9.83 -3.49
N LEU A 33 8.80 -10.14 -3.73
CA LEU A 33 8.38 -10.83 -4.95
C LEU A 33 8.52 -9.97 -6.21
N ILE A 34 8.34 -8.65 -6.11
CA ILE A 34 8.61 -7.72 -7.22
C ILE A 34 10.11 -7.65 -7.52
N GLN A 35 10.96 -7.55 -6.48
CA GLN A 35 12.42 -7.53 -6.66
C GLN A 35 12.94 -8.80 -7.34
N SER A 36 12.44 -9.96 -6.91
CA SER A 36 12.78 -11.26 -7.51
C SER A 36 12.14 -11.50 -8.88
N GLY A 37 11.27 -10.61 -9.36
CA GLY A 37 10.57 -10.74 -10.64
C GLY A 37 9.44 -11.77 -10.64
N LYS A 38 9.04 -12.30 -9.48
CA LYS A 38 7.90 -13.21 -9.33
C LYS A 38 6.53 -12.49 -9.34
N MET A 39 6.54 -11.18 -9.13
CA MET A 39 5.35 -10.33 -9.14
C MET A 39 5.60 -9.11 -10.03
N ALA A 40 4.62 -8.74 -10.85
CA ALA A 40 4.77 -7.66 -11.82
C ALA A 40 4.65 -6.27 -11.17
N GLY A 41 3.84 -6.15 -10.12
CA GLY A 41 3.67 -4.89 -9.42
C GLY A 41 2.59 -4.96 -8.33
N THR A 42 2.52 -3.92 -7.52
CA THR A 42 1.54 -3.75 -6.44
C THR A 42 1.14 -2.28 -6.34
N VAL A 43 0.27 -1.93 -5.40
CA VAL A 43 -0.10 -0.54 -5.11
C VAL A 43 0.15 -0.28 -3.63
N LEU A 44 1.01 0.68 -3.32
CA LEU A 44 1.25 1.12 -1.95
C LEU A 44 -0.03 1.71 -1.37
N ASN A 45 -0.48 1.07 -0.29
CA ASN A 45 -1.56 1.52 0.56
C ASN A 45 -0.92 2.06 1.84
N ASP A 46 -0.73 3.37 1.93
CA ASP A 46 0.09 4.02 2.96
C ASP A 46 -0.57 3.91 4.35
N ALA A 47 -0.25 2.83 5.06
CA ALA A 47 -0.81 2.51 6.36
C ALA A 47 -0.36 3.51 7.45
N VAL A 48 0.85 4.06 7.35
CA VAL A 48 1.40 5.00 8.33
C VAL A 48 0.60 6.29 8.33
N ASN A 49 0.39 6.90 7.16
CA ASN A 49 -0.37 8.14 7.07
C ASN A 49 -1.87 7.93 7.32
N GLN A 50 -2.43 6.76 6.96
CA GLN A 50 -3.81 6.43 7.33
C GLN A 50 -3.98 6.30 8.85
N GLY A 51 -3.04 5.64 9.53
CA GLY A 51 -3.03 5.54 11.00
C GLY A 51 -2.88 6.91 11.67
N LYS A 52 -1.95 7.73 11.17
CA LYS A 52 -1.74 9.10 11.67
C LYS A 52 -2.99 9.97 11.50
N ALA A 53 -3.59 9.99 10.31
CA ALA A 53 -4.84 10.72 10.08
C ALA A 53 -5.95 10.26 11.02
N THR A 54 -6.10 8.94 11.21
CA THR A 54 -7.11 8.38 12.12
C THR A 54 -6.90 8.88 13.55
N LEU A 55 -5.67 8.83 14.06
CA LEU A 55 -5.36 9.26 15.42
C LEU A 55 -5.55 10.77 15.62
N ASP A 56 -5.04 11.58 14.69
CA ASP A 56 -5.16 13.04 14.73
C ASP A 56 -6.65 13.46 14.77
N LEU A 57 -7.47 12.88 13.89
CA LEU A 57 -8.91 13.17 13.83
C LEU A 57 -9.63 12.72 15.11
N ALA A 58 -9.34 11.53 15.60
CA ALA A 58 -9.94 11.00 16.82
C ALA A 58 -9.61 11.88 18.04
N LEU A 59 -8.35 12.30 18.18
CA LEU A 59 -7.91 13.15 19.28
C LEU A 59 -8.55 14.55 19.23
N ASN A 60 -8.67 15.14 18.04
CA ASN A 60 -9.34 16.43 17.88
C ASN A 60 -10.82 16.37 18.30
N VAL A 61 -11.56 15.39 17.79
CA VAL A 61 -12.98 15.21 18.12
C VAL A 61 -13.17 14.90 19.61
N ALA A 62 -12.32 14.07 20.20
CA ALA A 62 -12.36 13.77 21.64
C ALA A 62 -12.16 15.01 22.52
N ASN A 63 -11.43 16.02 22.02
CA ASN A 63 -11.21 17.31 22.68
C ASN A 63 -12.22 18.40 22.27
N GLY A 64 -13.31 18.04 21.57
CA GLY A 64 -14.36 18.98 21.16
C GLY A 64 -13.95 19.93 20.02
N LYS A 65 -12.87 19.61 19.29
CA LYS A 65 -12.37 20.39 18.15
C LYS A 65 -12.92 19.87 16.82
N ALA A 66 -12.79 20.65 15.76
CA ALA A 66 -13.04 20.16 14.40
C ALA A 66 -12.07 19.00 14.06
N PRO A 67 -12.48 17.96 13.31
CA PRO A 67 -11.66 16.77 13.09
C PRO A 67 -10.25 17.05 12.56
N THR A 68 -10.10 18.03 11.67
CA THR A 68 -8.81 18.36 11.05
C THR A 68 -8.08 19.54 11.69
N ASP A 69 -8.54 20.04 12.85
CA ASP A 69 -7.97 21.22 13.52
C ASP A 69 -6.46 21.06 13.78
N GLY A 70 -5.65 22.04 13.36
CA GLY A 70 -4.20 22.00 13.51
C GLY A 70 -3.46 20.92 12.70
N THR A 71 -4.13 20.23 11.75
CA THR A 71 -3.52 19.19 10.91
C THR A 71 -3.44 19.64 9.44
N ALA A 72 -2.65 18.92 8.64
CA ALA A 72 -2.63 19.10 7.18
C ALA A 72 -3.73 18.31 6.45
N TRP A 73 -4.53 17.52 7.17
CA TRP A 73 -5.56 16.67 6.59
C TRP A 73 -6.73 17.50 6.07
N LYS A 74 -7.31 17.05 4.96
CA LYS A 74 -8.48 17.68 4.34
C LYS A 74 -9.60 16.68 4.22
N LEU A 75 -10.81 17.11 4.58
CA LEU A 75 -12.03 16.37 4.32
C LEU A 75 -12.47 16.63 2.88
N ASP A 76 -12.83 15.56 2.17
CA ASP A 76 -13.54 15.66 0.90
C ASP A 76 -15.03 16.00 1.11
N GLU A 77 -15.80 16.08 0.03
CA GLU A 77 -17.25 16.35 0.07
C GLU A 77 -18.04 15.29 0.87
N ASN A 78 -17.47 14.10 1.06
CA ASN A 78 -18.07 13.00 1.82
C ASN A 78 -17.56 12.95 3.27
N LYS A 79 -16.84 13.98 3.73
CA LYS A 79 -16.24 14.06 5.06
C LYS A 79 -15.17 12.97 5.31
N ALA A 80 -14.43 12.58 4.27
CA ALA A 80 -13.35 11.60 4.37
C ALA A 80 -11.97 12.26 4.16
N VAL A 81 -10.96 11.81 4.91
CA VAL A 81 -9.55 12.05 4.58
C VAL A 81 -9.09 10.93 3.65
N ARG A 82 -8.51 11.29 2.50
CA ARG A 82 -7.97 10.33 1.52
C ARG A 82 -6.45 10.42 1.47
N VAL A 83 -5.80 9.33 1.84
CA VAL A 83 -4.35 9.18 1.68
C VAL A 83 -4.10 8.61 0.26
N PRO A 84 -3.21 9.22 -0.55
CA PRO A 84 -2.97 8.77 -1.91
C PRO A 84 -2.39 7.35 -2.00
N TYR A 85 -2.82 6.61 -3.02
CA TYR A 85 -2.18 5.36 -3.44
C TYR A 85 -1.02 5.63 -4.41
N LEU A 86 -0.04 4.74 -4.43
CA LEU A 86 1.06 4.80 -5.40
C LEU A 86 1.30 3.44 -6.05
N ALA A 87 1.31 3.37 -7.37
CA ALA A 87 1.70 2.14 -8.07
C ALA A 87 3.19 1.85 -7.82
N ILE A 88 3.48 0.61 -7.43
CA ILE A 88 4.83 0.11 -7.17
C ILE A 88 5.16 -1.00 -8.15
N THR A 89 6.29 -0.83 -8.82
CA THR A 89 6.87 -1.73 -9.81
C THR A 89 8.35 -1.91 -9.47
N LYS A 90 9.09 -2.64 -10.29
CA LYS A 90 10.53 -2.83 -10.06
C LYS A 90 11.30 -1.51 -10.22
N GLU A 91 10.82 -0.63 -11.09
CA GLU A 91 11.43 0.64 -11.46
C GLU A 91 11.43 1.65 -10.31
N ASN A 92 10.42 1.62 -9.43
CA ASN A 92 10.28 2.53 -8.29
C ASN A 92 10.21 1.80 -6.95
N ILE A 93 10.78 0.58 -6.87
CA ILE A 93 10.68 -0.29 -5.69
C ILE A 93 11.14 0.37 -4.39
N GLN A 94 12.10 1.30 -4.48
CA GLN A 94 12.62 2.01 -3.32
C GLN A 94 11.53 2.79 -2.57
N VAL A 95 10.53 3.32 -3.28
CA VAL A 95 9.41 4.04 -2.66
C VAL A 95 8.58 3.11 -1.77
N GLY A 96 8.36 1.86 -2.20
CA GLY A 96 7.67 0.86 -1.40
C GLY A 96 8.50 0.42 -0.18
N LEU A 97 9.81 0.25 -0.35
CA LEU A 97 10.72 -0.14 0.74
C LEU A 97 10.85 0.95 1.80
N ASP A 98 10.86 2.22 1.40
CA ASP A 98 10.96 3.35 2.31
C ASP A 98 9.71 3.53 3.18
N ALA A 99 8.56 2.99 2.77
CA ALA A 99 7.33 3.01 3.57
C ALA A 99 7.38 2.13 4.83
N TYR A 100 8.42 1.28 4.98
CA TYR A 100 8.60 0.37 6.12
C TYR A 100 9.86 0.67 6.95
N LYS A 101 10.46 1.85 6.78
CA LYS A 101 11.60 2.33 7.58
C LYS A 101 11.13 3.30 8.65
#